data_AF-A0A521HS68-F1
#
_entry.id   AF-A0A521HS68-F1
#
_cell.length_a   1.000
_cell.length_b   1.000
_cell.length_c   1.000
_cell.angle_alpha   90.00
_cell.angle_beta   90.00
_cell.angle_gamma   90.00
#
_symmetry.space_group_name_H-M   'P 1'
#
loop_
_entity.id
_entity.type
_entity.pdbx_description
1 polymer ?
#
loop_
_entity_poly.entity_id
_entity_poly.type
_entity_poly.pdbx_seq_one_letter_code
_entity_poly.pdbx_strand_id
1 'polypeptide(L)'
;MSAAALGASVDDSASGWQPGFRLELVSAQSDIPALPPDLVVSAEWPDSCLPQLLRTSMVDWHIDVELRSTRHDCVATPTPLSLRFNPSREAGQKQMPVGVYEVRFYLARDNGFSELIAFNLLRAGWRGSSFRPESGFWWSVSNADRAFLAGSGLSIEQQGETLAVTLLSYEAGNAVWYFGNARAAGTLARVPLVRMFGGDSPFSAVGTPPQVEAALTLDLNFLSPSRATAWLTRPYADGREGIQIQSLDLLRLPFDGNSNGAAWKGQWVLIGEESRQATVFDMNEVATSGAGNFILRSRGDGAELQCRLEDVGGHAVPTICSLLDGSDLLADFDKIGLDQLIGRSPEGQNMRLVRLPR
;
A
#
# COMPACT_ATOMS: atom_id res chain seq x y z
N MET A 1 -12.85 27.28 -17.67
CA MET A 1 -11.44 26.89 -17.81
C MET A 1 -11.21 25.76 -16.82
N SER A 2 -11.23 24.51 -17.29
CA SER A 2 -11.07 23.32 -16.43
C SER A 2 -9.62 23.16 -16.02
N ALA A 3 -9.39 23.02 -14.71
CA ALA A 3 -8.12 22.60 -14.17
C ALA A 3 -8.02 21.07 -14.26
N ALA A 4 -7.21 20.57 -15.18
CA ALA A 4 -6.78 19.18 -15.17
C ALA A 4 -5.80 18.98 -14.01
N ALA A 5 -6.08 18.05 -13.11
CA ALA A 5 -5.12 17.62 -12.11
C ALA A 5 -4.14 16.66 -12.79
N LEU A 6 -2.91 17.13 -13.04
CA LEU A 6 -1.83 16.31 -13.57
C LEU A 6 -1.56 15.13 -12.62
N GLY A 7 -2.05 13.94 -12.98
CA GLY A 7 -1.63 12.68 -12.38
C GLY A 7 -0.17 12.42 -12.73
N ALA A 8 0.69 12.38 -11.71
CA ALA A 8 2.09 12.00 -11.89
C ALA A 8 2.15 10.54 -12.37
N SER A 9 2.66 10.32 -13.58
CA SER A 9 2.98 8.99 -14.08
C SER A 9 4.45 8.67 -13.87
N VAL A 10 4.75 7.47 -13.40
CA VAL A 10 6.10 6.91 -13.38
C VAL A 10 6.37 6.29 -14.75
N ASP A 11 7.54 6.57 -15.33
CA ASP A 11 7.98 5.99 -16.60
C ASP A 11 8.36 4.51 -16.41
N ASP A 12 7.63 3.63 -17.10
CA ASP A 12 7.91 2.20 -17.22
C ASP A 12 8.92 1.98 -18.35
N SER A 13 10.19 1.83 -18.00
CA SER A 13 11.20 1.35 -18.94
C SER A 13 11.91 0.13 -18.37
N ALA A 14 11.20 -1.00 -18.39
CA ALA A 14 11.80 -2.31 -18.27
C ALA A 14 11.10 -3.29 -19.21
N SER A 15 11.88 -3.85 -20.13
CA SER A 15 11.44 -4.77 -21.17
C SER A 15 10.90 -6.07 -20.60
N GLY A 16 9.57 -6.14 -20.51
CA GLY A 16 8.73 -7.31 -20.39
C GLY A 16 7.39 -6.97 -21.04
N TRP A 17 6.63 -7.96 -21.50
CA TRP A 17 5.28 -7.73 -22.01
C TRP A 17 4.40 -7.24 -20.85
N GLN A 18 4.32 -5.92 -20.65
CA GLN A 18 3.37 -5.26 -19.77
C GLN A 18 3.03 -3.89 -20.36
N PRO A 19 1.81 -3.67 -20.86
CA PRO A 19 1.37 -2.32 -21.19
C PRO A 19 1.40 -1.50 -19.89
N GLY A 20 2.11 -0.37 -19.88
CA GLY A 20 2.17 0.54 -18.74
C GLY A 20 0.82 1.24 -18.51
N PHE A 21 -0.17 0.52 -17.98
CA PHE A 21 -1.52 1.02 -17.77
C PHE A 21 -1.54 2.14 -16.72
N ARG A 22 -1.92 3.33 -17.16
CA ARG A 22 -2.17 4.51 -16.33
C ARG A 22 -3.67 4.70 -16.16
N LEU A 23 -4.10 4.89 -14.91
CA LEU A 23 -5.51 4.99 -14.52
C LEU A 23 -5.82 6.36 -13.95
N GLU A 24 -6.97 6.90 -14.32
CA GLU A 24 -7.50 8.14 -13.78
C GLU A 24 -9.02 8.03 -13.58
N LEU A 25 -9.52 8.54 -12.44
CA LEU A 25 -10.94 8.75 -12.24
C LEU A 25 -11.30 10.18 -12.64
N VAL A 26 -12.18 10.32 -13.63
CA VAL A 26 -12.65 11.60 -14.15
C VAL A 26 -14.14 11.76 -13.86
N SER A 27 -14.49 12.77 -13.06
CA SER A 27 -15.88 13.16 -12.85
C SER A 27 -16.31 14.24 -13.85
N ALA A 28 -17.56 14.19 -14.30
CA ALA A 28 -18.14 15.22 -15.16
C ALA A 28 -18.33 16.57 -14.45
N GLN A 29 -18.34 16.58 -13.10
CA GLN A 29 -18.44 17.77 -12.28
C GLN A 29 -17.45 17.67 -11.12
N SER A 30 -16.54 18.64 -11.00
CA SER A 30 -15.48 18.67 -9.98
C SER A 30 -16.01 18.75 -8.55
N ASP A 31 -17.24 19.21 -8.38
CA ASP A 31 -17.76 19.67 -7.08
C ASP A 31 -18.77 18.70 -6.44
N ILE A 32 -19.10 17.59 -7.12
CA ILE A 32 -20.01 16.56 -6.61
C ILE A 32 -19.29 15.19 -6.62
N PRO A 33 -18.65 14.79 -5.50
CA PRO A 33 -17.97 13.49 -5.35
C PRO A 33 -18.91 12.28 -5.49
N ALA A 34 -20.22 12.52 -5.52
CA ALA A 34 -21.25 11.50 -5.48
C ALA A 34 -21.68 10.95 -6.84
N LEU A 35 -21.30 11.58 -7.97
CA LEU A 35 -21.57 10.98 -9.29
C LEU A 35 -20.51 9.90 -9.60
N PRO A 36 -20.89 8.77 -10.20
CA PRO A 36 -19.95 7.70 -10.45
C PRO A 36 -18.94 8.18 -11.51
N PRO A 37 -17.64 8.24 -11.20
CA PRO A 37 -16.63 8.76 -12.12
C PRO A 37 -16.41 7.79 -13.29
N ASP A 38 -16.00 8.34 -14.43
CA ASP A 38 -15.47 7.52 -15.51
C ASP A 38 -14.04 7.11 -15.16
N LEU A 39 -13.72 5.83 -15.34
CA LEU A 39 -12.37 5.33 -15.34
C LEU A 39 -11.78 5.53 -16.74
N VAL A 40 -10.75 6.37 -16.82
CA VAL A 40 -9.94 6.58 -18.01
C VAL A 40 -8.67 5.75 -17.86
N VAL A 41 -8.40 4.95 -18.88
CA VAL A 41 -7.25 4.04 -18.94
C VAL A 41 -6.43 4.40 -20.17
N SER A 42 -5.14 4.61 -19.97
CA SER A 42 -4.18 4.83 -21.06
C SER A 42 -3.00 3.87 -20.95
N ALA A 43 -2.49 3.39 -22.07
CA ALA A 43 -1.32 2.52 -22.11
C ALA A 43 -0.65 2.57 -23.50
N GLU A 44 0.59 2.10 -23.58
CA GLU A 44 1.22 1.71 -24.85
C GLU A 44 0.95 0.23 -25.09
N TRP A 45 0.16 -0.10 -26.12
CA TRP A 45 -0.13 -1.49 -26.50
C TRP A 45 0.97 -2.04 -27.41
N PRO A 46 1.39 -3.31 -27.29
CA PRO A 46 2.59 -3.81 -27.99
C PRO A 46 2.51 -3.85 -29.52
N ASP A 47 1.31 -3.89 -30.09
CA ASP A 47 1.06 -4.06 -31.52
C ASP A 47 -0.08 -3.15 -32.02
N SER A 48 -0.33 -3.16 -33.33
CA SER A 48 -1.38 -2.37 -33.96
C SER A 48 -2.80 -2.89 -33.70
N CYS A 49 -2.96 -4.05 -33.07
CA CYS A 49 -4.25 -4.65 -32.77
C CYS A 49 -4.70 -4.25 -31.38
N LEU A 50 -5.22 -3.02 -31.28
CA LEU A 50 -5.74 -2.51 -30.03
C LEU A 50 -6.90 -3.39 -29.52
N PRO A 51 -6.89 -3.75 -28.23
CA PRO A 51 -7.98 -4.50 -27.64
C PRO A 51 -9.22 -3.62 -27.46
N GLN A 52 -10.38 -4.24 -27.50
CA GLN A 52 -11.67 -3.62 -27.19
C GLN A 52 -12.12 -4.01 -25.79
N LEU A 53 -12.84 -3.10 -25.13
CA LEU A 53 -13.50 -3.40 -23.87
C LEU A 53 -14.65 -4.39 -24.11
N LEU A 54 -14.57 -5.57 -23.49
CA LEU A 54 -15.59 -6.60 -23.59
C LEU A 54 -16.64 -6.43 -22.48
N ARG A 55 -16.19 -6.34 -21.22
CA ARG A 55 -17.04 -6.08 -20.06
C ARG A 55 -16.24 -5.50 -18.90
N THR A 56 -16.97 -4.92 -17.96
CA THR A 56 -16.44 -4.51 -16.67
C THR A 56 -17.32 -5.03 -15.55
N SER A 57 -16.73 -5.44 -14.45
CA SER A 57 -17.46 -5.72 -13.21
C SER A 57 -16.83 -5.01 -12.03
N MET A 58 -17.66 -4.64 -11.06
CA MET A 58 -17.23 -4.06 -9.81
C MET A 58 -17.93 -4.77 -8.67
N VAL A 59 -17.15 -5.42 -7.81
CA VAL A 59 -17.62 -6.15 -6.62
C VAL A 59 -16.71 -5.77 -5.47
N ASP A 60 -17.30 -5.28 -4.38
CA ASP A 60 -16.58 -4.75 -3.22
C ASP A 60 -15.52 -3.71 -3.64
N TRP A 61 -14.24 -4.04 -3.44
CA TRP A 61 -13.09 -3.19 -3.76
C TRP A 61 -12.33 -3.67 -5.01
N HIS A 62 -12.94 -4.53 -5.83
CA HIS A 62 -12.33 -5.05 -7.06
C HIS A 62 -13.04 -4.48 -8.29
N ILE A 63 -12.25 -4.01 -9.26
CA ILE A 63 -12.71 -3.62 -10.59
C ILE A 63 -12.03 -4.54 -11.59
N ASP A 64 -12.80 -5.39 -12.25
CA ASP A 64 -12.30 -6.27 -13.30
C ASP A 64 -12.66 -5.68 -14.66
N VAL A 65 -11.63 -5.50 -15.48
CA VAL A 65 -11.73 -4.95 -16.83
C VAL A 65 -11.34 -6.06 -17.79
N GLU A 66 -12.30 -6.60 -18.53
CA GLU A 66 -12.02 -7.63 -19.51
C GLU A 66 -11.93 -7.01 -20.91
N LEU A 67 -10.81 -7.29 -21.56
CA LEU A 67 -10.43 -6.81 -22.87
C LEU A 67 -10.43 -7.98 -23.87
N ARG A 68 -10.68 -7.70 -25.14
CA ARG A 68 -10.56 -8.67 -26.23
C ARG A 68 -9.79 -8.07 -27.39
N SER A 69 -8.77 -8.77 -27.87
CA SER A 69 -8.00 -8.38 -29.05
C SER A 69 -8.25 -9.37 -30.18
N THR A 70 -8.58 -8.87 -31.37
CA THR A 70 -8.61 -9.68 -32.59
C THR A 70 -7.22 -9.65 -33.21
N ARG A 71 -6.42 -10.70 -33.02
CA ARG A 71 -5.00 -10.73 -33.45
C ARG A 71 -4.75 -10.95 -34.94
N HIS A 72 -5.66 -10.48 -35.79
CA HIS A 72 -5.53 -10.68 -37.24
C HIS A 72 -4.71 -9.55 -37.86
N ASP A 73 -3.69 -9.90 -38.64
CA ASP A 73 -2.84 -8.97 -39.39
C ASP A 73 -2.18 -7.84 -38.56
N CYS A 74 -1.80 -8.15 -37.31
CA CYS A 74 -1.17 -7.18 -36.42
C CYS A 74 0.28 -6.90 -36.82
N VAL A 75 0.67 -5.64 -36.77
CA VAL A 75 2.06 -5.19 -36.91
C VAL A 75 2.62 -4.97 -35.51
N ALA A 76 3.83 -5.48 -35.25
CA ALA A 76 4.55 -5.33 -33.98
C ALA A 76 5.09 -3.89 -33.81
N THR A 77 4.17 -2.93 -33.66
CA THR A 77 4.44 -1.52 -33.45
C THR A 77 3.69 -1.05 -32.21
N PRO A 78 4.37 -0.45 -31.22
CA PRO A 78 3.72 0.16 -30.06
C PRO A 78 2.64 1.15 -30.48
N THR A 79 1.41 0.94 -30.00
CA THR A 79 0.23 1.73 -30.38
C THR A 79 -0.48 2.25 -29.14
N PRO A 80 -0.75 3.57 -29.03
CA PRO A 80 -1.46 4.13 -27.89
C PRO A 80 -2.88 3.56 -27.73
N LEU A 81 -3.18 3.04 -26.55
CA LEU A 81 -4.49 2.57 -26.12
C LEU A 81 -5.13 3.62 -25.21
N SER A 82 -6.41 3.92 -25.46
CA SER A 82 -7.23 4.75 -24.57
C SER A 82 -8.63 4.14 -24.40
N LEU A 83 -9.00 3.82 -23.17
CA LEU A 83 -10.34 3.33 -22.82
C LEU A 83 -10.99 4.30 -21.84
N ARG A 84 -12.32 4.48 -21.97
CA ARG A 84 -13.13 5.26 -21.04
C ARG A 84 -14.45 4.56 -20.80
N PHE A 85 -14.75 4.27 -19.54
CA PHE A 85 -15.97 3.57 -19.12
C PHE A 85 -16.29 3.88 -17.66
N ASN A 86 -17.46 3.48 -17.17
CA ASN A 86 -17.92 3.83 -15.84
C ASN A 86 -18.23 2.57 -15.01
N PRO A 87 -17.26 2.02 -14.26
CA PRO A 87 -17.42 0.71 -13.63
C PRO A 87 -18.56 0.67 -12.60
N SER A 88 -18.78 1.76 -11.86
CA SER A 88 -19.87 1.84 -10.88
C SER A 88 -21.24 1.84 -11.55
N ARG A 89 -21.39 2.55 -12.68
CA ARG A 89 -22.65 2.58 -13.44
C ARG A 89 -22.97 1.23 -14.06
N GLU A 90 -21.97 0.54 -14.62
CA GLU A 90 -22.12 -0.82 -15.16
C GLU A 90 -22.53 -1.81 -14.06
N ALA A 91 -22.06 -1.61 -12.84
CA ALA A 91 -22.48 -2.37 -11.66
C ALA A 91 -23.84 -1.92 -11.07
N GLY A 92 -24.57 -1.01 -11.72
CA GLY A 92 -25.87 -0.49 -11.26
C GLY A 92 -25.79 0.43 -10.04
N GLN A 93 -24.60 0.89 -9.67
CA GLN A 93 -24.40 1.76 -8.52
C GLN A 93 -24.54 3.24 -8.92
N LYS A 94 -25.22 4.00 -8.05
CA LYS A 94 -25.42 5.44 -8.25
C LYS A 94 -24.22 6.28 -7.84
N GLN A 95 -23.31 5.72 -7.06
CA GLN A 95 -22.12 6.38 -6.53
C GLN A 95 -20.99 5.35 -6.44
N MET A 96 -19.74 5.79 -6.48
CA MET A 96 -18.58 4.95 -6.19
C MET A 96 -18.19 5.14 -4.72
N PRO A 97 -18.22 4.08 -3.88
CA PRO A 97 -17.76 4.18 -2.50
C PRO A 97 -16.33 4.76 -2.40
N VAL A 98 -16.09 5.56 -1.36
CA VAL A 98 -14.75 6.08 -1.07
C VAL A 98 -13.87 4.92 -0.60
N GLY A 99 -12.70 4.76 -1.20
CA GLY A 99 -11.80 3.67 -0.85
C GLY A 99 -10.68 3.45 -1.87
N VAL A 100 -9.96 2.36 -1.68
CA VAL A 100 -8.90 1.90 -2.60
C VAL A 100 -9.41 0.65 -3.29
N TYR A 101 -9.35 0.67 -4.62
CA TYR A 101 -9.79 -0.39 -5.50
C TYR A 101 -8.60 -1.11 -6.12
N GLU A 102 -8.67 -2.44 -6.14
CA GLU A 102 -7.84 -3.31 -6.94
C GLU A 102 -8.40 -3.36 -8.37
N VAL A 103 -7.68 -2.78 -9.32
CA VAL A 103 -8.08 -2.76 -10.74
C VAL A 103 -7.30 -3.82 -11.49
N ARG A 104 -8.00 -4.82 -12.02
CA ARG A 104 -7.43 -5.99 -12.69
C ARG A 104 -7.84 -5.98 -14.16
N PHE A 105 -6.85 -6.05 -15.04
CA PHE A 105 -7.08 -6.12 -16.48
C PHE A 105 -6.90 -7.56 -16.94
N TYR A 106 -7.93 -8.09 -17.59
CA TYR A 106 -7.93 -9.42 -18.17
C TYR A 106 -7.97 -9.33 -19.69
N LEU A 107 -7.22 -10.19 -20.38
CA LEU A 107 -7.30 -10.36 -21.83
C LEU A 107 -7.98 -11.69 -22.14
N ALA A 108 -9.20 -11.62 -22.68
CA ALA A 108 -9.93 -12.77 -23.17
C ALA A 108 -9.22 -13.38 -24.38
N ARG A 109 -9.04 -14.70 -24.34
CA ARG A 109 -8.44 -15.50 -25.40
C ARG A 109 -9.50 -16.26 -26.18
N ASP A 110 -9.17 -16.70 -27.38
CA ASP A 110 -10.07 -17.46 -28.25
C ASP A 110 -10.45 -18.83 -27.68
N ASN A 111 -9.64 -19.36 -26.75
CA ASN A 111 -9.90 -20.60 -26.02
C ASN A 111 -10.92 -20.46 -24.88
N GLY A 112 -11.50 -19.26 -24.69
CA GLY A 112 -12.51 -18.97 -23.67
C GLY A 112 -11.95 -18.65 -22.27
N PHE A 113 -10.61 -18.66 -22.09
CA PHE A 113 -9.97 -18.25 -20.85
C PHE A 113 -9.56 -16.78 -20.91
N SER A 114 -9.50 -16.14 -19.74
CA SER A 114 -9.10 -14.74 -19.60
C SER A 114 -7.87 -14.65 -18.72
N GLU A 115 -6.82 -14.05 -19.26
CA GLU A 115 -5.51 -13.98 -18.65
C GLU A 115 -5.34 -12.63 -17.93
N LEU A 116 -4.83 -12.60 -16.69
CA LEU A 116 -4.54 -11.33 -16.01
C LEU A 116 -3.30 -10.71 -16.66
N ILE A 117 -3.42 -9.49 -17.18
CA ILE A 117 -2.35 -8.82 -17.95
C ILE A 117 -1.79 -7.58 -17.25
N ALA A 118 -2.57 -6.99 -16.34
CA ALA A 118 -2.13 -5.87 -15.52
C ALA A 118 -2.95 -5.80 -14.23
N PHE A 119 -2.33 -5.21 -13.22
CA PHE A 119 -2.93 -4.92 -11.92
C PHE A 119 -2.55 -3.49 -11.56
N ASN A 120 -3.45 -2.72 -10.96
CA ASN A 120 -3.20 -1.37 -10.48
C ASN A 120 -4.04 -1.10 -9.22
N LEU A 121 -3.58 -0.17 -8.37
CA LEU A 121 -4.39 0.38 -7.29
C LEU A 121 -4.97 1.73 -7.69
N LEU A 122 -6.25 1.95 -7.36
CA LEU A 122 -6.97 3.18 -7.66
C LEU A 122 -7.69 3.71 -6.44
N ARG A 123 -7.54 4.99 -6.11
CA ARG A 123 -8.30 5.62 -5.02
C ARG A 123 -9.52 6.34 -5.56
N ALA A 124 -10.69 6.01 -5.02
CA ALA A 124 -11.91 6.78 -5.16
C ALA A 124 -12.13 7.69 -3.95
N GLY A 125 -12.51 8.95 -4.19
CA GLY A 125 -12.80 9.93 -3.15
C GLY A 125 -11.59 10.74 -2.67
N TRP A 126 -11.77 11.44 -1.55
CA TRP A 126 -10.81 12.42 -1.04
C TRP A 126 -9.50 11.76 -0.55
N ARG A 127 -8.38 12.48 -0.71
CA ARG A 127 -7.07 12.15 -0.11
C ARG A 127 -7.10 12.45 1.40
N GLY A 128 -7.98 11.77 2.14
CA GLY A 128 -8.32 12.13 3.52
C GLY A 128 -7.41 11.58 4.61
N SER A 129 -6.40 10.76 4.29
CA SER A 129 -5.52 10.17 5.29
C SER A 129 -4.10 10.75 5.18
N SER A 130 -3.78 11.74 6.01
CA SER A 130 -2.45 12.34 6.11
C SER A 130 -1.59 11.61 7.15
N PHE A 131 -1.44 10.29 6.99
CA PHE A 131 -0.42 9.56 7.73
C PHE A 131 0.66 9.04 6.78
N ARG A 132 1.86 8.91 7.32
CA ARG A 132 3.00 8.31 6.63
C ARG A 132 3.29 6.94 7.24
N PRO A 133 3.72 5.95 6.45
CA PRO A 133 4.22 4.71 7.01
C PRO A 133 5.44 4.97 7.89
N GLU A 134 5.62 4.15 8.91
CA GLU A 134 6.84 4.14 9.69
C GLU A 134 7.96 3.44 8.93
N SER A 135 9.15 4.02 9.03
CA SER A 135 10.35 3.38 8.52
C SER A 135 10.73 2.19 9.39
N GLY A 136 11.26 1.14 8.77
CA GLY A 136 11.76 -0.05 9.45
C GLY A 136 11.46 -1.34 8.70
N PHE A 137 11.50 -2.45 9.44
CA PHE A 137 11.22 -3.78 8.92
C PHE A 137 9.72 -4.12 9.02
N TRP A 138 9.21 -4.64 7.91
CA TRP A 138 7.82 -5.03 7.69
C TRP A 138 7.77 -6.50 7.31
N TRP A 139 6.86 -7.23 7.92
CA TRP A 139 6.74 -8.67 7.76
C TRP A 139 5.42 -8.99 7.09
N SER A 140 5.45 -9.90 6.11
CA SER A 140 4.21 -10.51 5.65
C SER A 140 3.65 -11.37 6.77
N VAL A 141 2.35 -11.34 7.01
CA VAL A 141 1.68 -12.19 7.99
C VAL A 141 0.63 -13.04 7.33
N SER A 142 0.38 -14.23 7.88
CA SER A 142 -0.59 -15.16 7.30
C SER A 142 -2.00 -14.66 7.47
N ASN A 143 -2.81 -14.70 6.41
CA ASN A 143 -4.25 -14.45 6.50
C ASN A 143 -4.96 -15.58 5.73
N ALA A 144 -6.20 -15.90 6.10
CA ALA A 144 -6.99 -16.94 5.43
C ALA A 144 -7.10 -16.71 3.92
N ASP A 145 -7.13 -15.44 3.50
CA ASP A 145 -7.36 -15.04 2.11
C ASP A 145 -6.09 -14.59 1.36
N ARG A 146 -4.92 -14.56 2.01
CA ARG A 146 -3.68 -14.01 1.45
C ARG A 146 -2.46 -14.85 1.80
N ALA A 147 -1.53 -14.99 0.86
CA ALA A 147 -0.36 -15.83 1.13
C ALA A 147 0.59 -15.16 2.12
N PHE A 148 1.32 -16.01 2.82
CA PHE A 148 2.38 -15.67 3.74
C PHE A 148 3.74 -15.93 3.06
N LEU A 149 4.61 -14.93 3.01
CA LEU A 149 5.98 -15.11 2.55
C LEU A 149 6.86 -15.49 3.73
N ALA A 150 6.82 -16.76 4.11
CA ALA A 150 7.61 -17.29 5.22
C ALA A 150 9.10 -16.93 5.06
N GLY A 151 9.67 -16.29 6.11
CA GLY A 151 11.07 -15.87 6.14
C GLY A 151 11.44 -14.71 5.21
N SER A 152 10.49 -14.15 4.47
CA SER A 152 10.67 -12.95 3.65
C SER A 152 10.18 -11.71 4.40
N GLY A 153 10.74 -10.56 4.06
CA GLY A 153 10.40 -9.30 4.72
C GLY A 153 10.80 -8.11 3.87
N LEU A 154 10.20 -6.97 4.19
CA LEU A 154 10.50 -5.70 3.54
C LEU A 154 11.19 -4.77 4.53
N SER A 155 12.18 -4.02 4.06
CA SER A 155 12.60 -2.79 4.70
C SER A 155 11.98 -1.63 3.93
N ILE A 156 11.18 -0.81 4.60
CA ILE A 156 10.57 0.39 4.02
C ILE A 156 11.16 1.59 4.74
N GLU A 157 11.67 2.56 3.98
CA GLU A 157 12.22 3.80 4.50
C GLU A 157 11.53 5.00 3.84
N GLN A 158 10.98 5.89 4.66
CA GLN A 158 10.36 7.12 4.20
C GLN A 158 11.40 8.25 4.08
N GLN A 159 11.63 8.71 2.86
CA GLN A 159 12.54 9.81 2.51
C GLN A 159 11.76 10.96 1.88
N GLY A 160 11.22 11.84 2.72
CA GLY A 160 10.33 12.92 2.26
C GLY A 160 9.01 12.35 1.75
N GLU A 161 8.73 12.49 0.45
CA GLU A 161 7.57 11.87 -0.24
C GLU A 161 7.92 10.55 -0.95
N THR A 162 9.20 10.16 -0.94
CA THR A 162 9.69 8.94 -1.59
C THR A 162 9.79 7.82 -0.55
N LEU A 163 9.38 6.62 -0.94
CA LEU A 163 9.65 5.38 -0.23
C LEU A 163 10.84 4.70 -0.91
N ALA A 164 11.85 4.35 -0.12
CA ALA A 164 12.84 3.35 -0.51
C ALA A 164 12.40 2.00 0.06
N VAL A 165 12.39 0.97 -0.77
CA VAL A 165 11.95 -0.37 -0.39
C VAL A 165 13.02 -1.38 -0.76
N THR A 166 13.30 -2.27 0.18
CA THR A 166 14.11 -3.47 -0.05
C THR A 166 13.27 -4.68 0.33
N LEU A 167 13.25 -5.70 -0.52
CA LEU A 167 12.56 -6.98 -0.26
C LEU A 167 13.61 -8.09 -0.19
N LEU A 168 13.65 -8.79 0.95
CA LEU A 168 14.30 -10.08 1.08
C LEU A 168 13.32 -11.17 0.67
N SER A 169 13.71 -12.00 -0.30
CA SER A 169 12.94 -13.15 -0.77
C SER A 169 13.86 -14.34 -1.04
N TYR A 170 13.31 -15.42 -1.61
CA TYR A 170 14.06 -16.63 -1.92
C TYR A 170 13.71 -17.17 -3.31
N GLU A 171 14.73 -17.56 -4.07
CA GLU A 171 14.60 -18.23 -5.35
C GLU A 171 15.36 -19.54 -5.33
N ALA A 172 14.65 -20.65 -5.55
CA ALA A 172 15.20 -22.00 -5.44
C ALA A 172 15.96 -22.25 -4.11
N GLY A 173 15.48 -21.63 -3.02
CA GLY A 173 16.08 -21.73 -1.68
C GLY A 173 17.22 -20.74 -1.39
N ASN A 174 17.70 -19.99 -2.38
CA ASN A 174 18.73 -18.97 -2.17
C ASN A 174 18.12 -17.62 -1.87
N ALA A 175 18.69 -16.89 -0.90
CA ALA A 175 18.26 -15.54 -0.59
C ALA A 175 18.50 -14.60 -1.78
N VAL A 176 17.49 -13.80 -2.11
CA VAL A 176 17.53 -12.80 -3.17
C VAL A 176 17.03 -11.47 -2.61
N TRP A 177 17.75 -10.40 -2.96
CA TRP A 177 17.41 -9.04 -2.56
C TRP A 177 16.90 -8.25 -3.76
N TYR A 178 15.75 -7.62 -3.56
CA TYR A 178 15.17 -6.68 -4.50
C TYR A 178 15.17 -5.27 -3.92
N PHE A 179 15.39 -4.28 -4.77
CA PHE A 179 15.50 -2.88 -4.37
C PHE A 179 14.63 -2.03 -5.27
N GLY A 180 14.03 -0.98 -4.72
CA GLY A 180 13.26 -0.03 -5.50
C GLY A 180 12.94 1.21 -4.70
N ASN A 181 12.47 2.24 -5.40
CA ASN A 181 11.91 3.41 -4.77
C ASN A 181 10.73 3.95 -5.58
N ALA A 182 9.84 4.67 -4.92
CA ALA A 182 8.76 5.38 -5.58
C ALA A 182 8.23 6.52 -4.72
N ARG A 183 7.61 7.50 -5.35
CA ARG A 183 6.82 8.50 -4.63
C ARG A 183 5.53 7.86 -4.11
N ALA A 184 5.19 8.14 -2.86
CA ALA A 184 3.91 7.77 -2.30
C ALA A 184 2.84 8.81 -2.67
N ALA A 185 1.71 8.35 -3.20
CA ALA A 185 0.52 9.15 -3.45
C ALA A 185 -0.47 8.96 -2.30
N GLY A 186 -0.30 9.73 -1.22
CA GLY A 186 -1.06 9.52 0.01
C GLY A 186 -0.62 8.21 0.69
N THR A 187 -1.53 7.24 0.84
CA THR A 187 -1.20 5.91 1.40
C THR A 187 -0.94 4.86 0.32
N LEU A 188 -0.90 5.25 -0.96
CA LEU A 188 -0.61 4.33 -2.07
C LEU A 188 0.82 4.51 -2.55
N ALA A 189 1.49 3.43 -2.92
CA ALA A 189 2.75 3.48 -3.64
C ALA A 189 2.86 2.30 -4.61
N ARG A 190 3.40 2.56 -5.80
CA ARG A 190 3.81 1.54 -6.75
C ARG A 190 5.32 1.59 -6.87
N VAL A 191 6.00 0.53 -6.47
CA VAL A 191 7.46 0.45 -6.43
C VAL A 191 7.94 -0.61 -7.42
N PRO A 192 8.53 -0.20 -8.56
CA PRO A 192 9.29 -1.11 -9.40
C PRO A 192 10.49 -1.64 -8.61
N LEU A 193 10.66 -2.96 -8.59
CA LEU A 193 11.71 -3.66 -7.86
C LEU A 193 12.68 -4.31 -8.84
N VAL A 194 13.97 -4.03 -8.63
CA VAL A 194 15.07 -4.56 -9.41
C VAL A 194 15.91 -5.53 -8.58
N ARG A 195 16.50 -6.54 -9.25
CA ARG A 195 17.50 -7.43 -8.67
C ARG A 195 18.90 -6.96 -9.08
N MET A 196 19.84 -6.97 -8.15
CA MET A 196 21.26 -6.71 -8.42
C MET A 196 22.05 -8.01 -8.36
N PHE A 197 22.94 -8.24 -9.33
CA PHE A 197 23.75 -9.46 -9.41
C PHE A 197 25.10 -9.24 -10.09
N GLY A 198 26.04 -10.17 -9.90
CA GLY A 198 27.34 -10.18 -10.60
C GLY A 198 28.34 -9.11 -10.18
N GLY A 199 28.11 -8.38 -9.08
CA GLY A 199 29.05 -7.42 -8.52
C GLY A 199 30.15 -8.08 -7.69
N ASP A 200 31.31 -7.42 -7.62
CA ASP A 200 32.44 -7.90 -6.82
C ASP A 200 32.19 -7.74 -5.31
N SER A 201 32.83 -8.61 -4.52
CA SER A 201 32.82 -8.50 -3.05
C SER A 201 33.41 -7.15 -2.60
N PRO A 202 32.93 -6.56 -1.49
CA PRO A 202 33.51 -5.33 -0.91
C PRO A 202 35.00 -5.41 -0.58
N PHE A 203 35.57 -6.62 -0.50
CA PHE A 203 36.99 -6.86 -0.21
C PHE A 203 37.82 -7.22 -1.46
N SER A 204 37.22 -7.16 -2.64
CA SER A 204 37.91 -7.46 -3.90
C SER A 204 38.88 -6.35 -4.28
N ALA A 205 39.99 -6.73 -4.91
CA ALA A 205 41.00 -5.76 -5.38
C ALA A 205 40.49 -4.91 -6.57
N VAL A 206 39.50 -5.43 -7.30
CA VAL A 206 38.76 -4.75 -8.36
C VAL A 206 37.31 -4.57 -7.87
N GLY A 207 36.69 -3.43 -8.17
CA GLY A 207 35.33 -3.10 -7.76
C GLY A 207 34.36 -3.09 -8.93
N THR A 208 34.13 -4.23 -9.57
CA THR A 208 33.17 -4.32 -10.68
C THR A 208 31.75 -4.06 -10.16
N PRO A 209 31.03 -3.07 -10.71
CA PRO A 209 29.67 -2.77 -10.27
C PRO A 209 28.71 -3.91 -10.63
N PRO A 210 27.65 -4.13 -9.84
CA PRO A 210 26.65 -5.14 -10.16
C PRO A 210 25.84 -4.73 -11.40
N GLN A 211 25.28 -5.74 -12.06
CA GLN A 211 24.22 -5.57 -13.06
C GLN A 211 22.86 -5.44 -12.37
N VAL A 212 21.94 -4.79 -13.05
CA VAL A 212 20.57 -4.53 -12.57
C VAL A 212 19.59 -5.08 -13.59
N GLU A 213 18.59 -5.81 -13.12
CA GLU A 213 17.46 -6.26 -13.94
C GLU A 213 16.13 -6.00 -13.25
N ALA A 214 15.11 -5.65 -14.02
CA ALA A 214 13.74 -5.54 -13.51
C ALA A 214 13.19 -6.93 -13.19
N ALA A 215 12.48 -7.04 -12.06
CA ALA A 215 12.02 -8.34 -11.60
C ALA A 215 10.56 -8.33 -11.15
N LEU A 216 10.20 -7.43 -10.24
CA LEU A 216 8.89 -7.41 -9.60
C LEU A 216 8.35 -5.97 -9.59
N THR A 217 7.04 -5.83 -9.43
CA THR A 217 6.42 -4.57 -9.01
C THR A 217 5.69 -4.80 -7.70
N LEU A 218 5.93 -3.92 -6.73
CA LEU A 218 5.27 -3.92 -5.43
C LEU A 218 4.27 -2.77 -5.38
N ASP A 219 2.99 -3.11 -5.37
CA ASP A 219 1.92 -2.17 -5.07
C ASP A 219 1.59 -2.21 -3.58
N LEU A 220 1.46 -1.03 -2.95
CA LEU A 220 1.24 -0.86 -1.51
C LEU A 220 0.02 0.01 -1.25
N ASN A 221 -0.76 -0.38 -0.25
CA ASN A 221 -1.77 0.46 0.38
C ASN A 221 -1.60 0.45 1.91
N PHE A 222 -1.10 1.53 2.47
CA PHE A 222 -0.97 1.67 3.92
C PHE A 222 -2.34 1.92 4.56
N LEU A 223 -2.64 1.16 5.61
CA LEU A 223 -3.88 1.21 6.38
C LEU A 223 -3.70 1.99 7.69
N SER A 224 -2.49 1.94 8.25
CA SER A 224 -1.98 2.71 9.38
C SER A 224 -0.46 2.86 9.25
N PRO A 225 0.22 3.65 10.12
CA PRO A 225 1.67 3.74 10.12
C PRO A 225 2.42 2.40 10.22
N SER A 226 1.82 1.36 10.82
CA SER A 226 2.41 0.02 10.99
C SER A 226 1.67 -1.11 10.26
N ARG A 227 0.66 -0.80 9.42
CA ARG A 227 -0.13 -1.81 8.69
C ARG A 227 -0.27 -1.44 7.22
N ALA A 228 -0.11 -2.42 6.33
CA ALA A 228 -0.35 -2.25 4.90
C ALA A 228 -0.90 -3.52 4.27
N THR A 229 -1.63 -3.35 3.16
CA THR A 229 -1.85 -4.40 2.18
C THR A 229 -0.88 -4.21 1.02
N ALA A 230 -0.41 -5.30 0.44
CA ALA A 230 0.56 -5.24 -0.65
C ALA A 230 0.29 -6.31 -1.71
N TRP A 231 0.78 -6.07 -2.93
CA TRP A 231 0.70 -7.00 -4.04
C TRP A 231 2.04 -7.01 -4.77
N LEU A 232 2.66 -8.20 -4.84
CA LEU A 232 3.80 -8.43 -5.71
C LEU A 232 3.30 -8.93 -7.06
N THR A 233 3.70 -8.25 -8.12
CA THR A 233 3.36 -8.65 -9.48
C THR A 233 4.63 -8.92 -10.28
N ARG A 234 4.56 -9.91 -11.18
CA ARG A 234 5.61 -10.21 -12.14
C ARG A 234 5.03 -10.85 -13.40
N PRO A 235 5.68 -10.73 -14.57
CA PRO A 235 5.36 -11.56 -15.71
C PRO A 235 5.49 -13.05 -15.40
N TYR A 236 4.80 -13.90 -16.15
CA TYR A 236 5.03 -15.34 -16.06
C TYR A 236 6.45 -15.71 -16.52
N ALA A 237 7.07 -16.65 -15.80
CA ALA A 237 8.44 -17.08 -16.07
C ALA A 237 8.60 -17.88 -17.37
N ASP A 238 7.51 -18.46 -17.89
CA ASP A 238 7.50 -19.20 -19.16
C ASP A 238 7.42 -18.29 -20.40
N GLY A 239 7.43 -16.96 -20.19
CA GLY A 239 7.34 -15.97 -21.26
C GLY A 239 5.96 -15.84 -21.87
N ARG A 240 4.94 -16.53 -21.33
CA ARG A 240 3.56 -16.33 -21.76
C ARG A 240 3.12 -14.92 -21.38
N GLU A 241 2.24 -14.37 -22.19
CA GLU A 241 1.58 -13.12 -21.89
C GLU A 241 0.74 -13.23 -20.62
N GLY A 242 0.91 -12.27 -19.72
CA GLY A 242 0.16 -12.20 -18.47
C GLY A 242 1.08 -11.93 -17.28
N ILE A 243 0.46 -11.81 -16.11
CA ILE A 243 1.15 -11.56 -14.85
C ILE A 243 0.69 -12.54 -13.78
N GLN A 244 1.62 -12.88 -12.90
CA GLN A 244 1.35 -13.48 -11.60
C GLN A 244 1.20 -12.37 -10.57
N ILE A 245 0.24 -12.52 -9.67
CA ILE A 245 0.02 -11.63 -8.54
C ILE A 245 0.05 -12.40 -7.23
N GLN A 246 0.74 -11.85 -6.25
CA GLN A 246 0.79 -12.37 -4.89
C GLN A 246 0.37 -11.27 -3.92
N SER A 247 -0.84 -11.40 -3.37
CA SER A 247 -1.36 -10.50 -2.34
C SER A 247 -0.77 -10.85 -0.97
N LEU A 248 -0.49 -9.82 -0.18
CA LEU A 248 0.17 -9.87 1.13
C LEU A 248 -0.52 -8.92 2.11
N ASP A 249 -0.50 -9.29 3.39
CA ASP A 249 -0.73 -8.36 4.49
C ASP A 249 0.59 -8.12 5.20
N LEU A 250 0.92 -6.84 5.44
CA LEU A 250 2.19 -6.43 6.02
C LEU A 250 1.97 -5.77 7.38
N LEU A 251 2.78 -6.19 8.35
CA LEU A 251 2.85 -5.60 9.68
C LEU A 251 4.26 -5.10 9.97
N ARG A 252 4.35 -3.89 10.53
CA ARG A 252 5.55 -3.43 11.20
C ARG A 252 5.51 -3.90 12.66
N LEU A 253 6.28 -4.93 12.96
CA LEU A 253 6.36 -5.52 14.30
C LEU A 253 7.67 -5.11 14.99
N PRO A 254 7.67 -4.93 16.33
CA PRO A 254 8.92 -4.86 17.09
C PRO A 254 9.61 -6.23 17.06
N PHE A 255 10.94 -6.24 16.98
CA PHE A 255 11.74 -7.48 17.04
C PHE A 255 11.73 -8.14 18.42
N ASP A 256 11.53 -7.34 19.47
CA ASP A 256 11.48 -7.78 20.86
C ASP A 256 10.03 -7.67 21.34
N GLY A 257 9.39 -8.81 21.65
CA GLY A 257 7.95 -8.86 21.77
C GLY A 257 7.42 -10.00 22.63
N ASN A 258 8.01 -10.25 23.80
CA ASN A 258 7.43 -11.23 24.73
C ASN A 258 6.22 -10.68 25.51
N SER A 259 5.93 -9.38 25.45
CA SER A 259 4.74 -8.80 26.10
C SER A 259 4.14 -7.60 25.34
N ASN A 260 2.81 -7.60 25.23
CA ASN A 260 2.04 -6.54 24.60
C ASN A 260 2.33 -5.18 25.25
N GLY A 261 2.52 -4.13 24.44
CA GLY A 261 2.78 -2.77 24.91
C GLY A 261 4.20 -2.49 25.42
N ALA A 262 5.05 -3.50 25.62
CA ALA A 262 6.42 -3.27 26.12
C ALA A 262 7.27 -2.42 25.17
N ALA A 263 7.15 -2.67 23.87
CA ALA A 263 7.82 -1.90 22.83
C ALA A 263 7.37 -0.43 22.79
N TRP A 264 6.26 -0.09 23.45
CA TRP A 264 5.64 1.25 23.46
C TRP A 264 6.01 2.10 24.69
N LYS A 265 6.80 1.56 25.63
CA LYS A 265 7.32 2.33 26.76
C LYS A 265 8.23 3.49 26.34
N GLY A 266 8.07 4.64 26.98
CA GLY A 266 8.90 5.83 26.81
C GLY A 266 8.10 7.12 26.83
N GLN A 267 8.73 8.21 26.42
CA GLN A 267 8.09 9.52 26.35
C GLN A 267 7.30 9.68 25.05
N TRP A 268 6.10 10.20 25.18
CA TRP A 268 5.18 10.48 24.08
C TRP A 268 4.71 11.93 24.14
N VAL A 269 4.45 12.53 22.99
CA VAL A 269 3.96 13.89 22.88
C VAL A 269 2.66 13.89 22.11
N LEU A 270 1.61 14.43 22.73
CA LEU A 270 0.33 14.69 22.10
C LEU A 270 0.36 16.06 21.44
N ILE A 271 0.02 16.10 20.16
CA ILE A 271 0.00 17.28 19.31
C ILE A 271 -1.35 17.33 18.61
N GLY A 272 -2.10 18.42 18.80
CA GLY A 272 -3.27 18.73 17.97
C GLY A 272 -2.85 19.50 16.73
N GLU A 273 -3.41 19.18 15.56
CA GLU A 273 -2.99 19.77 14.28
C GLU A 273 -3.12 21.31 14.24
N GLU A 274 -4.11 21.86 14.94
CA GLU A 274 -4.35 23.31 15.05
C GLU A 274 -3.76 23.92 16.33
N SER A 275 -3.29 23.08 17.25
CA SER A 275 -2.76 23.51 18.54
C SER A 275 -1.27 23.81 18.46
N ARG A 276 -0.85 24.92 19.09
CA ARG A 276 0.57 25.21 19.33
C ARG A 276 1.08 24.60 20.63
N GLN A 277 0.21 23.96 21.40
CA GLN A 277 0.56 23.31 22.66
C GLN A 277 0.77 21.83 22.43
N ALA A 278 1.83 21.31 23.06
CA ALA A 278 2.20 19.92 23.06
C ALA A 278 2.27 19.42 24.50
N THR A 279 1.63 18.29 24.78
CA THR A 279 1.61 17.69 26.12
C THR A 279 2.49 16.44 26.10
N VAL A 280 3.43 16.36 27.04
CA VAL A 280 4.38 15.23 27.14
C VAL A 280 3.90 14.27 28.22
N PHE A 281 3.89 12.98 27.90
CA PHE A 281 3.56 11.88 28.81
C PHE A 281 4.75 10.92 28.92
N ASP A 282 5.07 10.46 30.13
CA ASP A 282 6.14 9.51 30.39
C ASP A 282 5.58 8.09 30.62
N MET A 283 5.16 7.45 29.53
CA MET A 283 4.44 6.18 29.51
C MET A 283 5.38 4.99 29.75
N ASN A 284 5.67 4.65 31.00
CA ASN A 284 6.67 3.63 31.36
C ASN A 284 6.13 2.38 32.04
N GLU A 285 4.92 2.44 32.59
CA GLU A 285 4.28 1.29 33.23
C GLU A 285 3.34 0.62 32.25
N VAL A 286 3.54 -0.68 32.00
CA VAL A 286 2.62 -1.49 31.20
C VAL A 286 1.80 -2.33 32.17
N ALA A 287 0.48 -2.22 32.07
CA ALA A 287 -0.46 -3.14 32.67
C ALA A 287 -1.20 -3.90 31.57
N THR A 288 -1.02 -5.20 31.51
CA THR A 288 -1.79 -6.08 30.64
C THR A 288 -2.96 -6.66 31.43
N SER A 289 -4.20 -6.34 31.06
CA SER A 289 -5.39 -6.92 31.69
C SER A 289 -5.88 -8.22 31.03
N GLY A 290 -5.29 -8.62 29.89
CA GLY A 290 -5.60 -9.88 29.20
C GLY A 290 -4.95 -9.99 27.82
N ALA A 291 -5.35 -10.99 27.03
CA ALA A 291 -4.84 -11.18 25.67
C ALA A 291 -5.34 -10.14 24.65
N GLY A 292 -6.45 -9.45 24.94
CA GLY A 292 -7.13 -8.53 24.01
C GLY A 292 -6.86 -7.04 24.21
N ASN A 293 -6.04 -6.66 25.21
CA ASN A 293 -5.72 -5.26 25.47
C ASN A 293 -4.41 -5.08 26.25
N PHE A 294 -3.88 -3.86 26.20
CA PHE A 294 -2.86 -3.40 27.13
C PHE A 294 -3.10 -1.94 27.51
N ILE A 295 -2.59 -1.54 28.67
CA ILE A 295 -2.62 -0.17 29.16
C ILE A 295 -1.18 0.28 29.41
N LEU A 296 -0.83 1.45 28.90
CA LEU A 296 0.37 2.19 29.31
C LEU A 296 -0.03 3.30 30.26
N ARG A 297 0.64 3.40 31.41
CA ARG A 297 0.43 4.50 32.36
C ARG A 297 1.62 5.43 32.37
N SER A 298 1.32 6.71 32.48
CA SER A 298 2.32 7.74 32.64
C SER A 298 2.85 7.79 34.07
N ARG A 299 4.13 8.15 34.22
CA ARG A 299 4.81 8.22 35.51
C ARG A 299 4.57 9.61 36.15
N GLY A 300 3.60 9.67 37.05
CA GLY A 300 3.40 10.82 37.96
C GLY A 300 2.22 11.73 37.61
N ASP A 301 1.64 11.53 36.45
CA ASP A 301 0.42 12.11 35.91
C ASP A 301 -0.59 10.98 35.65
N GLY A 302 -1.87 11.20 35.93
CA GLY A 302 -2.92 10.17 35.87
C GLY A 302 -3.27 9.70 34.46
N ALA A 303 -2.39 9.92 33.49
CA ALA A 303 -2.62 9.64 32.09
C ALA A 303 -2.41 8.17 31.75
N GLU A 304 -3.34 7.64 30.95
CA GLU A 304 -3.33 6.24 30.51
C GLU A 304 -3.60 6.14 29.02
N LEU A 305 -2.81 5.34 28.30
CA LEU A 305 -3.10 4.92 26.93
C LEU A 305 -3.62 3.49 26.95
N GLN A 306 -4.91 3.33 26.65
CA GLN A 306 -5.60 2.05 26.64
C GLN A 306 -5.75 1.56 25.21
N CYS A 307 -5.14 0.42 24.87
CA CYS A 307 -5.14 -0.12 23.51
C CYS A 307 -5.85 -1.46 23.42
N ARG A 308 -6.77 -1.57 22.44
CA ARG A 308 -7.42 -2.83 22.06
C ARG A 308 -6.55 -3.55 21.02
N LEU A 309 -6.37 -4.85 21.24
CA LEU A 309 -5.63 -5.73 20.35
C LEU A 309 -6.60 -6.57 19.50
N GLU A 310 -6.24 -6.76 18.24
CA GLU A 310 -6.85 -7.73 17.33
C GLU A 310 -5.78 -8.70 16.85
N ASP A 311 -6.18 -9.94 16.56
CA ASP A 311 -5.27 -10.90 15.92
C ASP A 311 -5.20 -10.60 14.43
N VAL A 312 -4.00 -10.33 13.93
CA VAL A 312 -3.73 -10.20 12.50
C VAL A 312 -2.63 -11.20 12.15
N GLY A 313 -3.07 -12.35 11.69
CA GLY A 313 -2.19 -13.43 11.26
C GLY A 313 -1.38 -14.06 12.37
N GLY A 314 -2.00 -14.30 13.53
CA GLY A 314 -1.33 -14.85 14.70
C GLY A 314 -0.55 -13.82 15.52
N HIS A 315 -0.64 -12.53 15.17
CA HIS A 315 0.01 -11.45 15.89
C HIS A 315 -1.03 -10.52 16.53
N ALA A 316 -0.93 -10.34 17.84
CA ALA A 316 -1.74 -9.36 18.56
C ALA A 316 -1.27 -7.94 18.22
N VAL A 317 -2.08 -7.21 17.46
CA VAL A 317 -1.78 -5.84 17.02
C VAL A 317 -2.77 -4.83 17.59
N PRO A 318 -2.31 -3.67 18.06
CA PRO A 318 -3.21 -2.60 18.48
C PRO A 318 -3.93 -2.00 17.26
N THR A 319 -5.25 -1.94 17.33
CA THR A 319 -6.10 -1.38 16.26
C THR A 319 -6.78 -0.09 16.66
N ILE A 320 -7.09 0.06 17.95
CA ILE A 320 -7.68 1.26 18.53
C ILE A 320 -6.98 1.54 19.86
N CYS A 321 -6.61 2.79 20.11
CA CYS A 321 -6.10 3.24 21.39
C CYS A 321 -6.80 4.51 21.86
N SER A 322 -7.09 4.62 23.14
CA SER A 322 -7.69 5.80 23.76
C SER A 322 -6.71 6.37 24.79
N LEU A 323 -6.39 7.66 24.67
CA LEU A 323 -5.56 8.38 25.64
C LEU A 323 -6.46 9.16 26.60
N LEU A 324 -6.32 8.87 27.89
CA LEU A 324 -7.05 9.52 28.96
C LEU A 324 -6.08 10.28 29.87
N ASP A 325 -6.57 11.34 30.52
CA ASP A 325 -5.95 11.96 31.70
C ASP A 325 -6.96 11.94 32.86
N GLY A 326 -6.77 11.02 33.80
CA GLY A 326 -7.78 10.71 34.80
C GLY A 326 -9.05 10.13 34.15
N SER A 327 -10.17 10.86 34.24
CA SER A 327 -11.45 10.49 33.61
C SER A 327 -11.66 11.11 32.23
N ASP A 328 -10.80 12.04 31.84
CA ASP A 328 -11.03 12.87 30.65
C ASP A 328 -10.38 12.22 29.43
N LEU A 329 -11.20 11.96 28.40
CA LEU A 329 -10.71 11.44 27.13
C LEU A 329 -10.04 12.56 26.34
N LEU A 330 -8.74 12.42 26.08
CA LEU A 330 -7.98 13.39 25.29
C LEU A 330 -8.06 13.09 23.79
N ALA A 331 -7.96 11.81 23.41
CA ALA A 331 -8.01 11.39 22.01
C ALA A 331 -8.28 9.89 21.84
N ASP A 332 -8.98 9.55 20.76
CA ASP A 332 -9.09 8.19 20.23
C ASP A 332 -8.25 8.07 18.95
N PHE A 333 -7.44 7.03 18.86
CA PHE A 333 -6.54 6.73 17.75
C PHE A 333 -6.97 5.46 17.03
N ASP A 334 -7.10 5.54 15.71
CA ASP A 334 -7.47 4.43 14.81
C ASP A 334 -6.38 4.15 13.76
N LYS A 335 -5.36 5.01 13.68
CA LYS A 335 -4.17 4.85 12.84
C LYS A 335 -2.96 4.64 13.73
N ILE A 336 -2.74 3.38 14.04
CA ILE A 336 -1.74 2.95 15.00
C ILE A 336 -0.41 2.64 14.33
N GLY A 337 0.68 3.11 14.94
CA GLY A 337 2.09 2.83 14.63
C GLY A 337 2.87 2.46 15.90
N LEU A 338 4.15 2.13 15.78
CA LEU A 338 5.03 1.88 16.93
C LEU A 338 5.62 3.16 17.54
N ASP A 339 5.77 4.20 16.72
CA ASP A 339 6.37 5.48 17.09
C ASP A 339 5.40 6.65 16.87
N GLN A 340 4.25 6.42 16.24
CA GLN A 340 3.18 7.41 16.11
C GLN A 340 1.79 6.79 16.11
N LEU A 341 0.84 7.49 16.71
CA LEU A 341 -0.60 7.21 16.62
C LEU A 341 -1.31 8.44 16.08
N ILE A 342 -2.31 8.23 15.24
CA ILE A 342 -3.10 9.30 14.61
C ILE A 342 -4.58 9.00 14.82
N GLY A 343 -5.32 10.05 15.14
CA GLY A 343 -6.67 9.94 15.67
C GLY A 343 -7.37 11.29 15.80
N ARG A 344 -8.37 11.36 16.66
CA ARG A 344 -9.15 12.57 16.90
C ARG A 344 -9.45 12.80 18.37
N SER A 345 -9.60 14.07 18.75
CA SER A 345 -10.16 14.47 20.05
C SER A 345 -11.68 14.23 20.08
N PRO A 346 -12.32 14.28 21.26
CA PRO A 346 -13.79 14.23 21.38
C PRO A 346 -14.51 15.32 20.55
N GLU A 347 -13.89 16.48 20.35
CA GLU A 347 -14.39 17.59 19.53
C GLU A 347 -14.15 17.38 18.03
N GLY A 348 -13.50 16.29 17.64
CA GLY A 348 -13.23 15.93 16.24
C GLY A 348 -11.97 16.55 15.65
N GLN A 349 -11.12 17.21 16.46
CA GLN A 349 -9.84 17.75 15.99
C GLN A 349 -8.85 16.62 15.72
N ASN A 350 -8.02 16.75 14.68
CA ASN A 350 -6.99 15.76 14.39
C ASN A 350 -5.89 15.80 15.46
N MET A 351 -5.59 14.62 16.01
CA MET A 351 -4.60 14.44 17.07
C MET A 351 -3.52 13.48 16.60
N ARG A 352 -2.28 13.74 17.02
CA ARG A 352 -1.14 12.83 16.84
C ARG A 352 -0.46 12.62 18.19
N LEU A 353 -0.20 11.37 18.53
CA LEU A 353 0.64 11.00 19.65
C LEU A 353 1.95 10.46 19.08
N VAL A 354 3.05 11.16 19.28
CA VAL A 354 4.35 10.84 18.66
C VAL A 354 5.37 10.53 19.74
N ARG A 355 6.11 9.45 19.56
CA ARG A 355 7.16 9.04 20.48
C ARG A 355 8.37 9.96 20.35
N LEU A 356 8.94 10.35 21.49
CA LEU A 356 10.23 11.03 21.51
C LEU A 356 11.38 10.02 21.36
N PRO A 357 12.39 10.32 20.55
CA PRO A 357 13.62 9.54 20.54
C PRO A 357 14.26 9.56 21.93
N ARG A 358 14.85 8.44 22.31
CA ARG A 358 15.54 8.27 23.60
C ARG A 358 16.86 9.02 23.65
#